data_AF-A0A353XX93-F1
#
_entry.id   AF-A0A353XX93-F1
#
_cell.length_a   1.000
_cell.length_b   1.000
_cell.length_c   1.000
_cell.angle_alpha   90.00
_cell.angle_beta   90.00
_cell.angle_gamma   90.00
#
_symmetry.space_group_name_H-M   'P 1'
#
loop_
_entity.id
_entity.type
_entity.pdbx_description
1 polymer ?
#
loop_
_entity_poly.entity_id
_entity_poly.type
_entity_poly.pdbx_seq_one_letter_code
_entity_poly.pdbx_strand_id
1 'polypeptide(L)'
;MSLRSGNFTAMIPYLLIAFLLLLIAAQLAKLTWTIFDNAKSLPGMSGSEAVSARNSSGKTTIDWNSIALFGKAEVVKKPAVKKPEIKKPKNPAALQKLDVTLIGVLLSSDPQNSYVSIREKGETRVLKSGAEIQEGVVVKTIQPRAFIASDGSAERIFYLIPADQLKASDREAEMLQEKQKPESTSFTDRKKAAAISYQVDEETKLKLAQYRSELQEDPLSLIDLVKVSPVQRNDELYGYRLRHGKDRKLLKSVGLRAGDIMLNINDHPITDPGELNGIMESVMSGSMINLRIERGGKPRDLNVVVE
;
A
#
# COMPACT_ATOMS: atom_id res chain seq x y z
N MET A 1 -19.12 -47.70 74.95
CA MET A 1 -19.36 -47.79 73.49
C MET A 1 -18.79 -46.53 72.84
N SER A 2 -17.48 -46.51 72.56
CA SER A 2 -16.79 -45.36 71.95
C SER A 2 -16.26 -45.77 70.58
N LEU A 3 -16.89 -45.26 69.53
CA LEU A 3 -16.47 -45.50 68.15
C LEU A 3 -15.25 -44.64 67.82
N ARG A 4 -14.26 -45.30 67.22
CA ARG A 4 -12.90 -44.83 66.90
C ARG A 4 -12.94 -43.84 65.72
N SER A 5 -12.69 -42.55 65.97
CA SER A 5 -12.76 -41.45 64.99
C SER A 5 -11.41 -41.09 64.33
N GLY A 6 -10.59 -42.09 63.96
CA GLY A 6 -9.21 -41.86 63.47
C GLY A 6 -9.04 -41.61 61.97
N ASN A 7 -10.02 -41.94 61.12
CA ASN A 7 -9.88 -41.84 59.66
C ASN A 7 -10.64 -40.65 59.04
N PHE A 8 -11.48 -39.98 59.82
CA PHE A 8 -12.35 -38.92 59.31
C PHE A 8 -11.55 -37.65 59.00
N THR A 9 -10.62 -37.24 59.87
CA THR A 9 -9.82 -36.02 59.72
C THR A 9 -8.90 -36.04 58.50
N ALA A 10 -8.39 -37.20 58.10
CA ALA A 10 -7.57 -37.35 56.90
C ALA A 10 -8.39 -37.36 55.60
N MET A 11 -9.69 -37.69 55.66
CA MET A 11 -10.59 -37.69 54.51
C MET A 11 -11.22 -36.32 54.23
N ILE A 12 -11.27 -35.43 55.24
CA ILE A 12 -11.78 -34.06 55.10
C ILE A 12 -11.11 -33.28 53.95
N PRO A 13 -9.78 -33.19 53.81
CA PRO A 13 -9.17 -32.41 52.73
C PRO A 13 -9.47 -32.98 51.34
N TYR A 14 -9.53 -34.32 51.18
CA TYR A 14 -9.87 -34.94 49.90
C TYR A 14 -11.34 -34.71 49.52
N LEU A 15 -12.25 -34.76 50.50
CA LEU A 15 -13.66 -34.39 50.27
C LEU A 15 -13.80 -32.91 49.93
N LEU A 16 -13.01 -32.03 50.54
CA LEU A 16 -13.01 -30.59 50.28
C LEU A 16 -12.46 -30.29 48.87
N ILE A 17 -11.40 -30.97 48.44
CA ILE A 17 -10.84 -30.85 47.08
C ILE A 17 -11.81 -31.43 46.04
N ALA A 18 -12.43 -32.58 46.30
CA ALA A 18 -13.42 -33.17 45.40
C ALA A 18 -14.64 -32.25 45.25
N PHE A 19 -15.09 -31.64 46.35
CA PHE A 19 -16.16 -30.65 46.35
C PHE A 19 -15.76 -29.37 45.59
N LEU A 20 -14.52 -28.88 45.78
CA LEU A 20 -13.99 -27.73 45.03
C LEU A 20 -13.92 -28.01 43.52
N LEU A 21 -13.43 -29.19 43.13
CA LEU A 21 -13.40 -29.61 41.73
C LEU A 21 -14.79 -29.70 41.12
N LEU A 22 -15.76 -30.24 41.88
CA LEU A 22 -17.17 -30.29 41.46
C LEU A 22 -17.73 -28.88 41.21
N LEU A 23 -17.44 -27.93 42.11
CA LEU A 23 -17.86 -26.54 41.95
C LEU A 23 -17.23 -25.86 40.73
N ILE A 24 -15.93 -26.07 40.49
CA ILE A 24 -15.23 -25.52 39.33
C ILE A 24 -15.82 -26.08 38.03
N ALA A 25 -16.06 -27.39 37.97
CA ALA A 25 -16.68 -28.03 36.81
C ALA A 25 -18.09 -27.47 36.53
N ALA A 26 -18.89 -27.22 37.57
CA ALA A 26 -20.21 -26.62 37.42
C ALA A 26 -20.15 -25.16 36.91
N GLN A 27 -19.15 -24.37 37.34
CA GLN A 27 -18.96 -23.00 36.85
C GLN A 27 -18.50 -22.98 35.39
N LEU A 28 -17.57 -23.86 35.01
CA LEU A 28 -17.13 -24.03 33.63
C LEU A 28 -18.28 -24.47 32.72
N ALA A 29 -19.14 -25.39 33.18
CA ALA A 29 -20.32 -25.80 32.43
C ALA A 29 -21.27 -24.62 32.18
N LYS A 30 -21.56 -23.80 33.20
CA LYS A 30 -22.39 -22.59 33.03
C LYS A 30 -21.78 -21.61 32.03
N LEU A 31 -20.46 -21.39 32.10
CA LEU A 31 -19.76 -20.48 31.18
C LEU A 31 -19.82 -21.00 29.73
N THR A 32 -19.61 -22.29 29.52
CA THR A 32 -19.74 -22.93 28.21
C THR A 32 -21.16 -22.79 27.65
N TRP A 33 -22.19 -22.98 28.48
CA TRP A 33 -23.58 -22.79 28.06
C TRP A 33 -23.91 -21.34 27.68
N THR A 34 -23.33 -20.34 28.35
CA THR A 34 -23.56 -18.92 27.98
C THR A 34 -23.01 -18.55 26.60
N ILE A 35 -21.90 -19.18 26.17
CA ILE A 35 -21.32 -18.92 24.84
C ILE A 35 -22.23 -19.49 23.74
N PHE A 36 -22.90 -20.61 24.01
CA PHE A 36 -23.77 -21.27 23.05
C PHE A 36 -25.17 -20.63 22.96
N ASP A 37 -25.73 -20.15 24.07
CA ASP A 37 -27.04 -19.46 24.07
C ASP A 37 -26.97 -18.09 23.38
N ASN A 38 -25.83 -17.39 23.45
CA ASN A 38 -25.63 -16.13 22.73
C ASN A 38 -25.59 -16.29 21.20
N ALA A 39 -25.48 -17.52 20.67
CA ALA A 39 -25.61 -17.78 19.24
C ALA A 39 -27.08 -17.79 18.75
N LYS A 40 -28.07 -17.65 19.66
CA LYS A 40 -29.50 -17.67 19.32
C LYS A 40 -30.23 -16.35 19.58
N SER A 41 -29.60 -15.23 19.25
CA SER A 41 -30.32 -13.96 19.05
C SER A 41 -29.80 -13.19 17.83
N LEU A 42 -29.97 -13.80 16.65
CA LEU A 42 -30.22 -13.00 15.45
C LEU A 42 -31.64 -12.44 15.58
N PRO A 43 -31.88 -11.13 15.38
CA PRO A 43 -33.22 -10.57 15.32
C PRO A 43 -33.86 -11.03 14.00
N GLY A 44 -34.40 -12.23 14.01
CA GLY A 44 -35.15 -12.83 12.92
C GLY A 44 -36.50 -13.28 13.45
N MET A 45 -37.55 -12.57 13.00
CA MET A 45 -38.89 -13.13 12.83
C MET A 45 -39.70 -13.36 14.12
N SER A 46 -40.21 -12.28 14.70
CA SER A 46 -41.49 -12.34 15.43
C SER A 46 -42.62 -12.02 14.44
N GLY A 47 -43.02 -13.03 13.68
CA GLY A 47 -44.26 -13.01 12.91
C GLY A 47 -45.31 -13.82 13.67
N SER A 48 -46.19 -13.13 14.39
CA SER A 48 -47.53 -13.65 14.71
C SER A 48 -48.45 -12.51 15.13
N GLU A 49 -48.98 -11.80 14.13
CA GLU A 49 -50.40 -11.46 14.14
C GLU A 49 -50.95 -11.83 12.76
N ALA A 50 -51.83 -12.83 12.77
CA ALA A 50 -52.52 -13.30 11.59
C ALA A 50 -53.56 -12.25 11.17
N VAL A 51 -53.44 -11.72 9.96
CA VAL A 51 -54.56 -11.08 9.27
C VAL A 51 -54.71 -11.70 7.89
N SER A 52 -55.74 -12.53 7.80
CA SER A 52 -56.44 -13.10 6.65
C SER A 52 -55.81 -13.00 5.25
N ALA A 53 -55.58 -14.18 4.69
CA ALA A 53 -55.33 -14.41 3.27
C ALA A 53 -56.45 -13.83 2.39
N ARG A 54 -56.07 -13.00 1.42
CA ARG A 54 -56.85 -12.75 0.21
C ARG A 54 -56.02 -13.15 -1.00
N ASN A 55 -56.47 -14.21 -1.66
CA ASN A 55 -55.91 -14.69 -2.92
C ASN A 55 -55.95 -13.59 -3.99
N SER A 56 -54.79 -13.19 -4.49
CA SER A 56 -54.66 -12.63 -5.83
C SER A 56 -53.39 -13.18 -6.47
N SER A 57 -53.58 -14.05 -7.45
CA SER A 57 -52.55 -14.51 -8.39
C SER A 57 -51.94 -13.30 -9.09
N GLY A 58 -50.79 -12.85 -8.60
CA GLY A 58 -50.00 -11.79 -9.20
C GLY A 58 -48.54 -12.12 -8.96
N LYS A 59 -47.82 -12.41 -10.05
CA LYS A 59 -46.38 -12.73 -10.07
C LYS A 59 -45.63 -11.67 -9.26
N THR A 60 -45.31 -11.98 -8.01
CA THR A 60 -44.64 -11.05 -7.09
C THR A 60 -43.17 -11.04 -7.46
N THR A 61 -42.82 -10.17 -8.41
CA THR A 61 -41.43 -9.76 -8.62
C THR A 61 -41.07 -8.93 -7.40
N ILE A 62 -40.27 -9.51 -6.51
CA ILE A 62 -39.73 -8.80 -5.36
C ILE A 62 -38.74 -7.79 -5.95
N ASP A 63 -39.14 -6.51 -5.98
CA ASP A 63 -38.28 -5.42 -6.40
C ASP A 63 -37.36 -5.03 -5.26
N TRP A 64 -36.18 -5.63 -5.25
CA TRP A 64 -35.14 -5.44 -4.22
C TRP A 64 -34.67 -3.99 -4.11
N ASN A 65 -34.85 -3.15 -5.14
CA ASN A 65 -34.51 -1.72 -5.08
C ASN A 65 -35.49 -0.89 -4.25
N SER A 66 -36.70 -1.39 -4.01
CA SER A 66 -37.71 -0.69 -3.22
C SER A 66 -37.54 -0.88 -1.70
N ILE A 67 -36.73 -1.86 -1.28
CA ILE A 67 -36.51 -2.18 0.11
C ILE A 67 -35.37 -1.30 0.63
N ALA A 68 -35.73 -0.23 1.34
CA ALA A 68 -34.78 0.69 1.95
C ALA A 68 -34.15 0.09 3.22
N LEU A 69 -33.36 -0.98 3.06
CA LEU A 69 -32.70 -1.74 4.14
C LEU A 69 -31.71 -0.90 4.97
N PHE A 70 -31.29 0.26 4.46
CA PHE A 70 -30.32 1.15 5.10
C PHE A 70 -30.85 2.59 5.30
N GLY A 71 -32.18 2.78 5.21
CA GLY A 71 -32.81 4.10 5.25
C GLY A 71 -32.77 4.83 3.91
N LYS A 72 -33.76 5.69 3.67
CA LYS A 72 -33.81 6.54 2.48
C LYS A 72 -32.92 7.74 2.73
N ALA A 73 -31.87 7.92 1.93
CA ALA A 73 -31.09 9.14 1.94
C ALA A 73 -32.03 10.30 1.59
N GLU A 74 -32.32 11.15 2.56
CA GLU A 74 -32.99 12.41 2.30
C GLU A 74 -32.04 13.22 1.43
N VAL A 75 -32.38 13.36 0.14
CA VAL A 75 -31.69 14.26 -0.76
C VAL A 75 -32.04 15.67 -0.29
N VAL A 76 -31.33 16.11 0.74
CA VAL A 76 -31.24 17.52 1.09
C VAL A 76 -30.63 18.15 -0.15
N LYS A 77 -31.49 18.80 -0.96
CA LYS A 77 -31.08 19.68 -2.04
C LYS A 77 -30.18 20.75 -1.42
N LYS A 78 -28.87 20.47 -1.37
CA LYS A 78 -27.87 21.48 -1.03
C LYS A 78 -28.04 22.61 -2.05
N PRO A 79 -28.06 23.87 -1.59
CA PRO A 79 -28.16 25.01 -2.49
C PRO A 79 -27.00 24.92 -3.48
N ALA A 80 -27.28 25.24 -4.75
CA ALA A 80 -26.31 25.25 -5.83
C ALA A 80 -25.08 26.05 -5.41
N VAL A 81 -24.03 25.34 -4.99
CA VAL A 81 -22.71 25.92 -4.76
C VAL A 81 -22.24 26.36 -6.13
N LYS A 82 -22.16 27.68 -6.32
CA LYS A 82 -21.56 28.30 -7.50
C LYS A 82 -20.26 27.57 -7.80
N LYS A 83 -20.19 26.95 -8.98
CA LYS A 83 -18.97 26.44 -9.58
C LYS A 83 -17.92 27.55 -9.44
N PRO A 84 -16.82 27.35 -8.70
CA PRO A 84 -15.77 28.35 -8.68
C PRO A 84 -15.30 28.48 -10.12
N GLU A 85 -15.42 29.69 -10.66
CA GLU A 85 -14.75 30.04 -11.91
C GLU A 85 -13.28 29.67 -11.74
N ILE A 86 -12.81 28.81 -12.62
CA ILE A 86 -11.41 28.45 -12.77
C ILE A 86 -10.70 29.76 -13.15
N LYS A 87 -10.17 30.46 -12.16
CA LYS A 87 -9.26 31.56 -12.38
C LYS A 87 -8.02 30.97 -13.04
N LYS A 88 -7.71 31.46 -14.24
CA LYS A 88 -6.50 31.08 -14.99
C LYS A 88 -5.28 31.12 -14.05
N PRO A 89 -4.42 30.08 -14.08
CA PRO A 89 -3.29 29.98 -13.17
C PRO A 89 -2.31 31.14 -13.40
N LYS A 90 -1.95 31.81 -12.30
CA LYS A 90 -0.97 32.91 -12.27
C LYS A 90 0.48 32.39 -12.27
N ASN A 91 0.70 31.07 -12.25
CA ASN A 91 2.06 30.50 -12.25
C ASN A 91 2.11 29.01 -12.70
N PRO A 92 2.55 28.67 -13.92
CA PRO A 92 2.63 27.30 -14.45
C PRO A 92 3.77 26.43 -13.85
N ALA A 93 4.24 26.76 -12.64
CA ALA A 93 5.33 26.05 -11.96
C ALA A 93 4.96 25.62 -10.53
N ALA A 94 3.73 25.91 -10.07
CA ALA A 94 3.28 25.55 -8.73
C ALA A 94 3.24 24.03 -8.53
N LEU A 95 2.82 23.27 -9.55
CA LEU A 95 2.77 21.80 -9.50
C LEU A 95 4.16 21.16 -9.38
N GLN A 96 5.23 21.79 -9.89
CA GLN A 96 6.60 21.27 -9.78
C GLN A 96 7.23 21.49 -8.40
N LYS A 97 6.75 22.52 -7.68
CA LYS A 97 7.20 22.86 -6.31
C LYS A 97 6.36 22.19 -5.22
N LEU A 98 5.28 21.51 -5.60
CA LEU A 98 4.42 20.78 -4.68
C LEU A 98 5.16 19.57 -4.10
N ASP A 99 5.54 19.67 -2.83
CA ASP A 99 6.15 18.61 -2.02
C ASP A 99 5.13 18.14 -0.98
N VAL A 100 4.29 17.21 -1.42
CA VAL A 100 3.20 16.64 -0.61
C VAL A 100 3.30 15.13 -0.62
N THR A 101 3.10 14.54 0.55
CA THR A 101 3.10 13.09 0.73
C THR A 101 1.67 12.59 0.87
N LEU A 102 1.27 11.60 0.07
CA LEU A 102 -0.03 10.95 0.23
C LEU A 102 0.03 9.94 1.37
N ILE A 103 -0.71 10.20 2.46
CA ILE A 103 -0.77 9.35 3.66
C ILE A 103 -1.91 8.32 3.55
N GLY A 104 -3.02 8.69 2.93
CA GLY A 104 -4.21 7.84 2.87
C GLY A 104 -5.23 8.30 1.85
N VAL A 105 -6.03 7.35 1.34
CA VAL A 105 -7.16 7.62 0.47
C VAL A 105 -8.40 6.95 1.05
N LEU A 106 -9.49 7.72 1.17
CA LEU A 106 -10.81 7.22 1.49
C LEU A 106 -11.68 7.37 0.24
N LEU A 107 -11.98 6.24 -0.39
CA LEU A 107 -12.93 6.19 -1.49
C LEU A 107 -14.35 6.03 -0.96
N SER A 108 -15.27 6.78 -1.56
CA SER A 108 -16.71 6.60 -1.36
C SER A 108 -17.33 6.04 -2.64
N SER A 109 -18.50 5.40 -2.52
CA SER A 109 -19.30 4.93 -3.66
C SER A 109 -19.73 6.08 -4.58
N ASP A 110 -19.81 7.31 -4.05
CA ASP A 110 -19.90 8.53 -4.85
C ASP A 110 -18.49 9.14 -5.03
N PRO A 111 -17.97 9.26 -6.27
CA PRO A 111 -16.67 9.88 -6.55
C PRO A 111 -16.51 11.30 -5.98
N GLN A 112 -17.62 12.03 -5.79
CA GLN A 112 -17.61 13.39 -5.20
C GLN A 112 -17.37 13.39 -3.69
N ASN A 113 -17.58 12.25 -3.01
CA ASN A 113 -17.37 12.07 -1.57
C ASN A 113 -16.07 11.30 -1.26
N SER A 114 -15.12 11.26 -2.19
CA SER A 114 -13.81 10.70 -1.95
C SER A 114 -12.88 11.73 -1.30
N TYR A 115 -12.10 11.28 -0.33
CA TYR A 115 -11.17 12.09 0.44
C TYR A 115 -9.75 11.55 0.33
N VAL A 116 -8.79 12.45 0.43
CA VAL A 116 -7.36 12.17 0.40
C VAL A 116 -6.73 12.86 1.60
N SER A 117 -5.93 12.12 2.36
CA SER A 117 -5.11 12.66 3.44
C SER A 117 -3.70 12.90 2.92
N ILE A 118 -3.29 14.16 2.85
CA ILE A 118 -1.94 14.56 2.47
C ILE A 118 -1.16 15.08 3.67
N ARG A 119 0.16 14.89 3.67
CA ARG A 119 1.11 15.56 4.56
C ARG A 119 1.85 16.63 3.76
N GLU A 120 1.88 17.84 4.29
CA GLU A 120 2.65 18.95 3.73
C GLU A 120 3.45 19.57 4.88
N LYS A 121 4.79 19.59 4.78
CA LYS A 121 5.68 20.16 5.81
C LYS A 121 5.41 19.64 7.24
N GLY A 122 5.01 18.37 7.35
CA GLY A 122 4.67 17.73 8.63
C GLY A 122 3.22 17.90 9.08
N GLU A 123 2.44 18.78 8.45
CA GLU A 123 1.03 18.98 8.77
C GLU A 123 0.14 18.08 7.90
N THR A 124 -0.79 17.36 8.53
CA THR A 124 -1.73 16.49 7.81
C THR A 124 -3.04 17.21 7.54
N ARG A 125 -3.44 17.23 6.26
CA ARG A 125 -4.66 17.88 5.79
C ARG A 125 -5.49 16.88 4.97
N VAL A 126 -6.80 16.92 5.17
CA VAL A 126 -7.76 16.10 4.41
C VAL A 126 -8.39 16.95 3.32
N LEU A 127 -8.26 16.50 2.08
CA LEU A 127 -8.75 17.17 0.89
C LEU A 127 -9.76 16.28 0.16
N LYS A 128 -10.68 16.90 -0.57
CA LYS A 128 -11.67 16.23 -1.42
C LYS A 128 -11.32 16.42 -2.89
N SER A 129 -12.01 15.68 -3.76
CA SER A 129 -11.94 15.92 -5.20
C SER A 129 -12.36 17.36 -5.52
N GLY A 130 -11.58 18.06 -6.34
CA GLY A 130 -11.74 19.48 -6.68
C GLY A 130 -11.23 20.48 -5.64
N ALA A 131 -10.66 20.04 -4.52
CA ALA A 131 -10.07 20.94 -3.52
C ALA A 131 -8.69 21.46 -3.96
N GLU A 132 -8.40 22.71 -3.61
CA GLU A 132 -7.09 23.33 -3.83
C GLU A 132 -6.10 22.88 -2.75
N ILE A 133 -4.93 22.43 -3.19
CA ILE A 133 -3.83 21.93 -2.34
C ILE A 133 -2.93 23.11 -1.92
N GLN A 134 -2.43 23.84 -2.93
CA GLN A 134 -1.63 25.07 -2.86
C GLN A 134 -2.09 26.02 -3.96
N GLU A 135 -1.69 27.29 -3.91
CA GLU A 135 -2.07 28.33 -4.88
C GLU A 135 -2.00 27.83 -6.34
N GLY A 136 -3.16 27.63 -6.95
CA GLY A 136 -3.32 27.20 -8.33
C GLY A 136 -3.20 25.70 -8.60
N VAL A 137 -3.06 24.84 -7.58
CA VAL A 137 -3.00 23.37 -7.71
C VAL A 137 -4.24 22.73 -7.11
N VAL A 138 -5.01 22.01 -7.91
CA VAL A 138 -6.28 21.36 -7.54
C VAL A 138 -6.22 19.85 -7.66
N VAL A 139 -6.89 19.14 -6.75
CA VAL A 139 -7.11 17.69 -6.86
C VAL A 139 -8.12 17.42 -7.97
N LYS A 140 -7.69 16.81 -9.07
CA LYS A 140 -8.55 16.50 -10.22
C LYS A 140 -9.31 15.19 -10.03
N THR A 141 -8.59 14.13 -9.63
CA THR A 141 -9.13 12.78 -9.50
C THR A 141 -8.50 12.07 -8.30
N ILE A 142 -9.30 11.32 -7.56
CA ILE A 142 -8.87 10.47 -6.46
C ILE A 142 -9.00 9.01 -6.90
N GLN A 143 -7.93 8.23 -6.73
CA GLN A 143 -7.82 6.81 -7.06
C GLN A 143 -7.46 5.99 -5.81
N PRO A 144 -7.67 4.66 -5.79
CA PRO A 144 -7.47 3.84 -4.59
C PRO A 144 -6.10 3.97 -3.92
N ARG A 145 -5.05 4.21 -4.71
CA ARG A 145 -3.66 4.31 -4.23
C ARG A 145 -2.95 5.58 -4.70
N ALA A 146 -3.69 6.52 -5.27
CA ALA A 146 -3.09 7.72 -5.82
C ALA A 146 -4.10 8.88 -5.92
N PHE A 147 -3.62 10.11 -6.00
CA PHE A 147 -4.45 11.22 -6.48
C PHE A 147 -3.73 11.98 -7.58
N ILE A 148 -4.52 12.56 -8.48
CA ILE A 148 -4.03 13.40 -9.57
C ILE A 148 -4.23 14.85 -9.16
N ALA A 149 -3.14 15.61 -9.08
CA ALA A 149 -3.20 17.05 -8.95
C ALA A 149 -2.97 17.71 -10.31
N SER A 150 -3.64 18.83 -10.55
CA SER A 150 -3.47 19.64 -11.75
C SER A 150 -3.32 21.11 -11.38
N ASP A 151 -2.44 21.82 -12.08
CA ASP A 151 -2.35 23.28 -12.01
C ASP A 151 -3.06 24.00 -13.19
N GLY A 152 -3.86 23.25 -13.95
CA GLY A 152 -4.52 23.72 -15.17
C GLY A 152 -3.66 23.66 -16.43
N SER A 153 -2.34 23.46 -16.33
CA SER A 153 -1.44 23.27 -17.48
C SER A 153 -0.81 21.88 -17.52
N ALA A 154 -0.60 21.25 -16.36
CA ALA A 154 0.01 19.95 -16.21
C ALA A 154 -0.75 19.10 -15.18
N GLU A 155 -0.51 17.80 -15.21
CA GLU A 155 -1.08 16.82 -14.28
C GLU A 155 0.05 15.99 -13.68
N ARG A 156 -0.01 15.76 -12.37
CA ARG A 156 0.95 14.90 -11.64
C ARG A 156 0.20 13.94 -10.75
N ILE A 157 0.67 12.69 -10.75
CA ILE A 157 0.13 11.60 -9.94
C ILE A 157 0.97 11.49 -8.67
N PHE A 158 0.30 11.46 -7.52
CA PHE A 158 0.91 11.25 -6.21
C PHE A 158 0.45 9.90 -5.67
N TYR A 159 1.40 9.01 -5.42
CA TYR A 159 1.14 7.64 -4.96
C TYR A 159 1.15 7.55 -3.44
N LEU A 160 0.32 6.65 -2.92
CA LEU A 160 0.20 6.36 -1.50
C LEU A 160 1.50 5.75 -1.00
N ILE A 161 2.13 6.38 -0.01
CA ILE A 161 3.33 5.85 0.63
C ILE A 161 2.90 4.84 1.72
N PRO A 162 3.46 3.62 1.74
CA PRO A 162 3.14 2.65 2.76
C PRO A 162 3.62 3.09 4.16
N ALA A 163 2.90 2.67 5.20
CA ALA A 163 3.02 3.23 6.54
C ALA A 163 4.38 2.96 7.23
N ASP A 164 5.10 1.95 6.79
CA ASP A 164 6.47 1.62 7.19
C ASP A 164 7.48 2.69 6.73
N GLN A 165 7.34 3.19 5.50
CA GLN A 165 8.20 4.24 4.95
C GLN A 165 7.90 5.62 5.53
N LEU A 166 6.65 5.88 5.95
CA LEU A 166 6.29 7.11 6.67
C LEU A 166 7.02 7.22 8.02
N LYS A 167 7.15 6.10 8.76
CA LYS A 167 7.88 6.07 10.03
C LYS A 167 9.39 6.25 9.84
N ALA A 168 9.95 5.77 8.74
CA ALA A 168 11.35 6.00 8.41
C ALA A 168 11.60 7.49 8.11
N SER A 169 10.69 8.16 7.39
CA SER A 169 10.80 9.60 7.10
C SER A 169 10.62 10.47 8.35
N ASP A 170 9.74 10.09 9.27
CA ASP A 170 9.54 10.82 10.53
C ASP A 170 10.76 10.67 11.45
N ARG A 171 11.40 9.49 11.48
CA ARG A 171 12.65 9.25 12.20
C ARG A 171 13.85 9.96 11.59
N GLU A 172 13.94 10.03 10.27
CA GLU A 172 14.97 10.84 9.59
C GLU A 172 14.77 12.33 9.89
N ALA A 173 13.53 12.83 9.94
CA ALA A 173 13.23 14.22 10.30
C ALA A 173 13.57 14.53 11.77
N GLU A 174 13.32 13.62 12.71
CA GLU A 174 13.72 13.74 14.12
C GLU A 174 15.24 13.68 14.30
N MET A 175 15.92 12.74 13.62
CA MET A 175 17.39 12.64 13.65
C MET A 175 18.09 13.83 12.99
N LEU A 176 17.42 14.50 12.04
CA LEU A 176 17.91 15.75 11.43
C LEU A 176 17.76 16.96 12.36
N GLN A 177 16.81 16.97 13.30
CA GLN A 177 16.68 18.03 14.31
C GLN A 177 17.72 17.90 15.41
N GLU A 178 18.11 16.69 15.81
CA GLU A 178 19.14 16.49 16.85
C GLU A 178 20.57 16.81 16.36
N LYS A 179 20.79 16.86 15.03
CA LYS A 179 22.05 17.27 14.41
C LYS A 179 22.24 18.79 14.24
N GLN A 180 21.31 19.63 14.71
CA GLN A 180 21.42 21.09 14.62
C GLN A 180 22.00 21.72 15.90
N LYS A 181 23.26 21.42 16.19
CA LYS A 181 24.17 22.30 16.93
C LYS A 181 25.37 22.57 16.01
N PRO A 182 25.78 23.84 15.80
CA PRO A 182 26.36 24.22 14.53
C PRO A 182 27.85 23.90 14.47
N GLU A 183 28.24 23.09 13.49
CA GLU A 183 29.59 23.14 12.94
C GLU A 183 29.49 23.26 11.43
N SER A 184 30.09 24.33 10.91
CA SER A 184 29.96 24.77 9.53
C SER A 184 30.64 23.81 8.56
N THR A 185 29.98 23.46 7.47
CA THR A 185 30.53 23.59 6.12
C THR A 185 29.41 23.47 5.09
N SER A 186 29.26 24.53 4.30
CA SER A 186 28.29 24.65 3.23
C SER A 186 28.56 23.64 2.12
N PHE A 187 27.60 22.76 1.83
CA PHE A 187 27.47 22.07 0.53
C PHE A 187 25.99 21.94 0.14
N THR A 188 25.27 23.06 0.10
CA THR A 188 23.96 23.13 -0.55
C THR A 188 24.14 23.61 -1.99
N ASP A 189 24.43 22.66 -2.87
CA ASP A 189 24.12 22.79 -4.29
C ASP A 189 24.08 21.40 -4.95
N ARG A 190 22.94 20.71 -4.84
CA ARG A 190 22.60 19.62 -5.76
C ARG A 190 21.14 19.69 -6.16
N LYS A 191 20.92 20.60 -7.10
CA LYS A 191 19.92 20.51 -8.16
C LYS A 191 19.66 19.03 -8.52
N LYS A 192 18.41 18.62 -8.30
CA LYS A 192 17.71 17.42 -8.78
C LYS A 192 18.36 16.89 -10.07
N ALA A 193 19.08 15.77 -9.97
CA ALA A 193 19.53 15.04 -11.15
C ALA A 193 18.27 14.48 -11.82
N ALA A 194 17.89 15.10 -12.95
CA ALA A 194 16.86 14.59 -13.83
C ALA A 194 17.17 13.11 -14.16
N ALA A 195 16.14 12.27 -14.23
CA ALA A 195 16.27 10.94 -14.78
C ALA A 195 16.92 11.06 -16.17
N ILE A 196 18.07 10.41 -16.34
CA ILE A 196 18.78 10.41 -17.62
C ILE A 196 18.05 9.37 -18.48
N SER A 197 17.25 9.82 -19.44
CA SER A 197 16.75 8.96 -20.51
C SER A 197 17.93 8.63 -21.44
N TYR A 198 18.32 7.36 -21.49
CA TYR A 198 19.27 6.88 -22.48
C TYR A 198 18.50 6.54 -23.76
N GLN A 199 18.76 7.30 -24.83
CA GLN A 199 18.31 6.90 -26.16
C GLN A 199 19.26 5.80 -26.65
N VAL A 200 18.71 4.61 -26.76
CA VAL A 200 19.41 3.41 -27.21
C VAL A 200 19.43 3.39 -28.74
N ASP A 201 20.59 3.13 -29.32
CA ASP A 201 20.79 2.98 -30.76
C ASP A 201 20.00 1.79 -31.32
N GLU A 202 19.58 1.88 -32.58
CA GLU A 202 18.78 0.83 -33.25
C GLU A 202 19.46 -0.55 -33.23
N GLU A 203 20.79 -0.59 -33.32
CA GLU A 203 21.54 -1.85 -33.23
C GLU A 203 21.44 -2.50 -31.84
N THR A 204 21.36 -1.69 -30.79
CA THR A 204 21.22 -2.15 -29.43
C THR A 204 19.77 -2.52 -29.10
N LYS A 205 18.78 -1.81 -29.66
CA LYS A 205 17.36 -2.22 -29.58
C LYS A 205 17.12 -3.62 -30.15
N LEU A 206 17.64 -3.89 -31.35
CA LEU A 206 17.54 -5.19 -31.99
C LEU A 206 18.18 -6.31 -31.15
N LYS A 207 19.30 -6.03 -30.48
CA LYS A 207 19.94 -6.97 -29.56
C LYS A 207 19.13 -7.20 -28.29
N LEU A 208 18.54 -6.15 -27.72
CA LEU A 208 17.65 -6.28 -26.56
C LEU A 208 16.40 -7.11 -26.90
N ALA A 209 15.83 -6.92 -28.10
CA ALA A 209 14.72 -7.74 -28.58
C ALA A 209 15.14 -9.20 -28.77
N GLN A 210 16.33 -9.46 -29.33
CA GLN A 210 16.88 -10.82 -29.45
C GLN A 210 17.10 -11.47 -28.10
N TYR A 211 17.71 -10.76 -27.14
CA TYR A 211 17.85 -11.28 -25.78
C TYR A 211 16.51 -11.55 -25.13
N ARG A 212 15.47 -10.75 -25.43
CA ARG A 212 14.10 -11.00 -24.97
C ARG A 212 13.46 -12.25 -25.57
N SER A 213 13.77 -12.57 -26.82
CA SER A 213 13.37 -13.83 -27.43
C SER A 213 14.15 -15.01 -26.83
N GLU A 214 15.47 -14.88 -26.63
CA GLU A 214 16.29 -15.89 -25.96
C GLU A 214 15.87 -16.12 -24.50
N LEU A 215 15.40 -15.07 -23.81
CA LEU A 215 14.74 -15.10 -22.50
C LEU A 215 13.54 -16.06 -22.46
N GLN A 216 12.75 -16.07 -23.53
CA GLN A 216 11.54 -16.89 -23.64
C GLN A 216 11.87 -18.36 -23.96
N GLU A 217 12.94 -18.60 -24.71
CA GLU A 217 13.37 -19.93 -25.12
C GLU A 217 14.25 -20.62 -24.06
N ASP A 218 15.22 -19.89 -23.50
CA ASP A 218 16.11 -20.36 -22.43
C ASP A 218 16.39 -19.24 -21.41
N PRO A 219 15.60 -19.18 -20.31
CA PRO A 219 15.78 -18.19 -19.26
C PRO A 219 17.15 -18.22 -18.58
N LEU A 220 17.88 -19.35 -18.65
CA LEU A 220 19.21 -19.48 -18.03
C LEU A 220 20.29 -18.75 -18.84
N SER A 221 20.06 -18.51 -20.15
CA SER A 221 21.02 -17.86 -21.04
C SER A 221 21.33 -16.39 -20.67
N LEU A 222 20.38 -15.69 -20.05
CA LEU A 222 20.62 -14.31 -19.58
C LEU A 222 21.50 -14.22 -18.34
N ILE A 223 21.52 -15.26 -17.51
CA ILE A 223 22.33 -15.26 -16.28
C ILE A 223 23.81 -15.07 -16.65
N ASP A 224 24.18 -15.50 -17.86
CA ASP A 224 25.50 -15.29 -18.43
C ASP A 224 25.75 -13.87 -18.95
N LEU A 225 24.71 -13.09 -19.28
CA LEU A 225 24.84 -11.72 -19.80
C LEU A 225 25.15 -10.70 -18.70
N VAL A 226 24.56 -10.85 -17.51
CA VAL A 226 24.76 -9.96 -16.37
C VAL A 226 25.06 -10.77 -15.11
N LYS A 227 26.26 -10.60 -14.55
CA LYS A 227 26.63 -11.25 -13.29
C LYS A 227 26.12 -10.44 -12.10
N VAL A 228 25.40 -11.10 -11.21
CA VAL A 228 24.88 -10.50 -9.97
C VAL A 228 25.55 -11.12 -8.75
N SER A 229 25.73 -10.33 -7.69
CA SER A 229 26.26 -10.80 -6.41
C SER A 229 25.52 -10.12 -5.25
N PRO A 230 25.10 -10.85 -4.20
CA PRO A 230 24.35 -10.26 -3.10
C PRO A 230 25.23 -9.27 -2.32
N VAL A 231 24.62 -8.18 -1.89
CA VAL A 231 25.21 -7.18 -0.99
C VAL A 231 24.34 -7.11 0.25
N GLN A 232 24.95 -7.28 1.42
CA GLN A 232 24.26 -7.20 2.70
C GLN A 232 24.64 -5.90 3.43
N ARG A 233 23.71 -5.36 4.22
CA ARG A 233 23.93 -4.27 5.18
C ARG A 233 23.16 -4.62 6.45
N ASN A 234 23.78 -4.48 7.62
CA ASN A 234 23.17 -4.82 8.91
C ASN A 234 22.59 -6.24 8.96
N ASP A 235 23.31 -7.21 8.38
CA ASP A 235 22.91 -8.62 8.25
C ASP A 235 21.62 -8.88 7.45
N GLU A 236 21.11 -7.88 6.74
CA GLU A 236 19.99 -8.00 5.81
C GLU A 236 20.44 -7.85 4.35
N LEU A 237 19.76 -8.55 3.43
CA LEU A 237 19.99 -8.41 2.00
C LEU A 237 19.60 -7.00 1.54
N TYR A 238 20.60 -6.19 1.20
CA TYR A 238 20.41 -4.80 0.78
C TYR A 238 20.14 -4.67 -0.73
N GLY A 239 20.70 -5.57 -1.53
CA GLY A 239 20.51 -5.57 -2.98
C GLY A 239 21.52 -6.44 -3.71
N TYR A 240 21.58 -6.31 -5.04
CA TYR A 240 22.49 -7.10 -5.87
C TYR A 240 23.47 -6.22 -6.64
N ARG A 241 24.77 -6.45 -6.43
CA ARG A 241 25.83 -5.79 -7.19
C ARG A 241 25.94 -6.38 -8.59
N LEU A 242 25.87 -5.51 -9.58
CA LEU A 242 25.93 -5.83 -11.01
C LEU A 242 27.37 -5.82 -11.52
N ARG A 243 27.70 -6.80 -12.35
CA ARG A 243 28.98 -6.96 -13.03
C ARG A 243 28.77 -7.39 -14.48
N HIS A 244 29.75 -7.09 -15.32
CA HIS A 244 29.75 -7.56 -16.71
C HIS A 244 29.73 -9.09 -16.77
N GLY A 245 28.83 -9.63 -17.59
CA GLY A 245 28.82 -11.04 -17.97
C GLY A 245 29.59 -11.26 -19.28
N LYS A 246 29.01 -12.08 -20.15
CA LYS A 246 29.54 -12.47 -21.46
C LYS A 246 29.60 -11.28 -22.42
N ASP A 247 28.56 -10.44 -22.42
CA ASP A 247 28.58 -9.16 -23.13
C ASP A 247 29.00 -8.00 -22.22
N ARG A 248 30.20 -7.45 -22.48
CA ARG A 248 30.74 -6.31 -21.75
C ARG A 248 30.06 -4.98 -22.11
N LYS A 249 29.35 -4.90 -23.25
CA LYS A 249 28.71 -3.68 -23.73
C LYS A 249 27.29 -3.51 -23.21
N LEU A 250 26.58 -4.61 -22.94
CA LEU A 250 25.18 -4.61 -22.50
C LEU A 250 24.91 -3.72 -21.28
N LEU A 251 25.67 -3.87 -20.19
CA LEU A 251 25.47 -3.02 -19.00
C LEU A 251 25.56 -1.52 -19.36
N LYS A 252 26.54 -1.17 -20.20
CA LYS A 252 26.79 0.22 -20.57
C LYS A 252 25.73 0.75 -21.52
N SER A 253 25.19 -0.07 -22.43
CA SER A 253 24.15 0.36 -23.37
C SER A 253 22.82 0.67 -22.67
N VAL A 254 22.53 -0.01 -21.55
CA VAL A 254 21.35 0.29 -20.70
C VAL A 254 21.63 1.34 -19.61
N GLY A 255 22.76 2.04 -19.66
CA GLY A 255 23.11 3.11 -18.72
C GLY A 255 23.62 2.63 -17.34
N LEU A 256 23.77 1.32 -17.15
CA LEU A 256 24.35 0.70 -15.95
C LEU A 256 25.88 0.71 -16.00
N ARG A 257 26.49 0.59 -14.82
CA ARG A 257 27.94 0.48 -14.64
C ARG A 257 28.25 -0.71 -13.75
N ALA A 258 29.39 -1.34 -14.00
CA ALA A 258 29.88 -2.35 -13.07
C ALA A 258 30.10 -1.74 -11.67
N GLY A 259 29.60 -2.44 -10.66
CA GLY A 259 29.62 -1.99 -9.28
C GLY A 259 28.34 -1.27 -8.83
N ASP A 260 27.40 -0.98 -9.74
CA ASP A 260 26.06 -0.52 -9.35
C ASP A 260 25.37 -1.61 -8.50
N ILE A 261 24.61 -1.18 -7.49
CA ILE A 261 23.81 -2.07 -6.64
C ILE A 261 22.35 -1.91 -7.03
N MET A 262 21.71 -2.96 -7.53
CA MET A 262 20.29 -2.97 -7.86
C MET A 262 19.44 -3.16 -6.61
N LEU A 263 18.44 -2.30 -6.45
CA LEU A 263 17.52 -2.25 -5.31
C LEU A 263 16.10 -2.64 -5.72
N ASN A 264 15.63 -2.14 -6.87
CA ASN A 264 14.29 -2.44 -7.39
C ASN A 264 14.29 -2.61 -8.91
N ILE A 265 13.32 -3.39 -9.39
CA ILE A 265 12.97 -3.56 -10.80
C ILE A 265 11.45 -3.40 -10.92
N ASN A 266 10.96 -2.48 -11.76
CA ASN A 266 9.54 -2.30 -12.05
C ASN A 266 8.65 -2.27 -10.78
N ASP A 267 9.04 -1.46 -9.80
CA ASP A 267 8.40 -1.30 -8.48
C ASP A 267 8.51 -2.51 -7.52
N HIS A 268 9.11 -3.61 -7.94
CA HIS A 268 9.37 -4.77 -7.09
C HIS A 268 10.76 -4.70 -6.43
N PRO A 269 10.88 -4.87 -5.10
CA PRO A 269 12.17 -4.96 -4.42
C PRO A 269 12.87 -6.26 -4.79
N ILE A 270 14.13 -6.19 -5.24
CA ILE A 270 14.90 -7.39 -5.63
C ILE A 270 15.30 -8.24 -4.41
N THR A 271 15.19 -7.66 -3.21
CA THR A 271 15.57 -8.28 -1.94
C THR A 271 14.51 -9.23 -1.39
N ASP A 272 13.29 -9.19 -1.92
CA ASP A 272 12.19 -10.07 -1.50
C ASP A 272 12.10 -11.29 -2.45
N PRO A 273 12.36 -12.51 -1.97
CA PRO A 273 12.21 -13.73 -2.78
C PRO A 273 10.78 -13.95 -3.29
N GLY A 274 9.76 -13.43 -2.60
CA GLY A 274 8.35 -13.56 -2.99
C GLY A 274 7.99 -12.76 -4.23
N GLU A 275 8.75 -11.71 -4.53
CA GLU A 275 8.52 -10.78 -5.64
C GLU A 275 9.23 -11.22 -6.94
N LEU A 276 10.02 -12.30 -6.91
CA LEU A 276 10.80 -12.76 -8.06
C LEU A 276 9.95 -13.08 -9.29
N ASN A 277 8.77 -13.68 -9.08
CA ASN A 277 7.85 -13.98 -10.18
C ASN A 277 7.28 -12.72 -10.82
N GLY A 278 6.91 -11.72 -10.02
CA GLY A 278 6.41 -10.42 -10.51
C GLY A 278 7.49 -9.65 -11.26
N ILE A 279 8.73 -9.69 -10.77
CA ILE A 279 9.89 -9.15 -11.47
C ILE A 279 10.04 -9.81 -12.85
N MET A 280 10.02 -11.14 -12.92
CA MET A 280 10.17 -11.87 -14.18
C MET A 280 9.05 -11.53 -15.16
N GLU A 281 7.80 -11.57 -14.71
CA GLU A 281 6.62 -11.24 -15.53
C GLU A 281 6.68 -9.79 -16.05
N SER A 282 7.07 -8.83 -15.20
CA SER A 282 7.18 -7.42 -15.58
C SER A 282 8.27 -7.18 -16.65
N VAL A 283 9.40 -7.88 -16.56
CA VAL A 283 10.49 -7.80 -17.55
C VAL A 283 10.07 -8.46 -18.87
N MET A 284 9.35 -9.59 -18.78
CA MET A 284 8.90 -10.36 -19.95
C MET A 284 7.74 -9.71 -20.70
N SER A 285 6.89 -8.92 -20.04
CA SER A 285 5.69 -8.29 -20.61
C SER A 285 5.85 -6.80 -20.92
N GLY A 286 6.72 -6.07 -20.21
CA GLY A 286 6.87 -4.63 -20.34
C GLY A 286 7.79 -4.20 -21.50
N SER A 287 7.45 -3.14 -22.23
CA SER A 287 8.34 -2.47 -23.20
C SER A 287 9.30 -1.47 -22.54
N MET A 288 9.15 -1.24 -21.23
CA MET A 288 10.00 -0.37 -20.43
C MET A 288 10.34 -1.07 -19.11
N ILE A 289 11.61 -0.97 -18.71
CA ILE A 289 12.12 -1.49 -17.44
C ILE A 289 12.60 -0.30 -16.59
N ASN A 290 11.98 -0.09 -15.43
CA ASN A 290 12.36 0.89 -14.43
C ASN A 290 13.29 0.24 -13.41
N LEU A 291 14.50 0.76 -13.28
CA LEU A 291 15.53 0.25 -12.40
C LEU A 291 15.88 1.29 -11.34
N ARG A 292 15.86 0.89 -10.07
CA ARG A 292 16.43 1.69 -8.98
C ARG A 292 17.76 1.08 -8.56
N ILE A 293 18.83 1.88 -8.64
CA ILE A 293 20.19 1.46 -8.31
C ILE A 293 20.86 2.40 -7.31
N GLU A 294 21.87 1.93 -6.60
CA GLU A 294 22.82 2.75 -5.87
C GLU A 294 24.14 2.82 -6.65
N ARG A 295 24.60 4.04 -6.95
CA ARG A 295 25.88 4.30 -7.61
C ARG A 295 26.71 5.28 -6.79
N GLY A 296 27.83 4.79 -6.24
CA GLY A 296 28.72 5.59 -5.40
C GLY A 296 28.03 6.09 -4.13
N GLY A 297 27.23 5.24 -3.48
CA GLY A 297 26.50 5.56 -2.25
C GLY A 297 25.25 6.42 -2.44
N LYS A 298 24.78 6.61 -3.69
CA LYS A 298 23.62 7.46 -3.99
C LYS A 298 22.59 6.71 -4.85
N PRO A 299 21.30 6.75 -4.48
CA PRO A 299 20.25 6.14 -5.28
C PRO A 299 20.08 6.89 -6.60
N ARG A 300 19.73 6.16 -7.65
CA ARG A 300 19.44 6.65 -9.00
C ARG A 300 18.36 5.79 -9.62
N ASP A 301 17.42 6.44 -10.30
CA ASP A 301 16.41 5.77 -11.11
C ASP A 301 16.83 5.80 -12.59
N LEU A 302 16.71 4.68 -13.28
CA LEU A 302 16.99 4.50 -14.69
C LEU A 302 15.77 3.88 -15.37
N ASN A 303 15.42 4.38 -16.55
CA ASN A 303 14.37 3.82 -17.38
C ASN A 303 15.01 3.28 -18.65
N VAL A 304 14.85 1.98 -18.90
CA VAL A 304 15.38 1.28 -20.07
C VAL A 304 14.21 0.92 -20.96
N VAL A 305 14.19 1.44 -22.19
CA VAL A 305 13.16 1.08 -23.18
C VAL A 305 13.67 -0.11 -23.98
N VAL A 306 12.84 -1.14 -24.03
CA VAL A 306 13.07 -2.43 -24.70
C VAL A 306 12.01 -2.54 -25.81
N GLU A 307 12.14 -1.66 -26.81
CA GLU A 307 11.32 -1.63 -28.03
C GLU A 307 12.22 -1.79 -29.25
#